data_AF-A0A954PPG0-F1
#
_entry.id   AF-A0A954PPG0-F1
#
_cell.length_a   1.000
_cell.length_b   1.000
_cell.length_c   1.000
_cell.angle_alpha   90.00
_cell.angle_beta   90.00
_cell.angle_gamma   90.00
#
_symmetry.space_group_name_H-M   'P 1'
#
loop_
_entity.id
_entity.type
_entity.pdbx_description
1 polymer ?
#
loop_
_entity_poly.entity_id
_entity_poly.type
_entity_poly.pdbx_seq_one_letter_code
_entity_poly.pdbx_strand_id
1 'polypeptide(L)' 'KSLDLKVIAEGVETEDHLQFLKSHDCGQYQGYYLSPPISPEEVRQFFPAACPQFSTISA' A
#
# COMPACT_ATOMS: atom_id res chain seq x y z
N LYS A 1 -0.01 20.07 -3.51
CA LYS A 1 0.91 19.52 -2.49
C LYS A 1 1.68 20.65 -1.83
N SER A 2 1.16 21.21 -0.72
CA SER A 2 1.74 22.45 -0.14
C SER A 2 2.40 22.23 1.24
N LEU A 3 2.07 21.13 1.93
CA LEU A 3 2.58 20.80 3.26
C LEU A 3 3.67 19.71 3.25
N ASP A 4 4.09 19.27 2.05
CA ASP A 4 5.03 18.15 1.83
C ASP A 4 4.73 16.87 2.65
N LEU A 5 3.43 16.60 2.85
CA LEU A 5 2.98 15.41 3.57
C LEU A 5 2.78 14.25 2.61
N LYS A 6 3.19 13.05 3.06
CA LYS A 6 2.79 11.79 2.44
C LYS A 6 1.33 11.53 2.81
N VAL A 7 0.51 11.32 1.79
CA VAL A 7 -0.91 10.98 1.94
C VAL A 7 -1.16 9.59 1.39
N ILE A 8 -2.08 8.86 2.02
CA ILE A 8 -2.59 7.57 1.57
C ILE A 8 -4.09 7.69 1.37
N ALA A 9 -4.61 7.14 0.27
CA ALA A 9 -6.04 7.05 0.03
C ALA A 9 -6.57 5.68 0.48
N GLU A 10 -7.55 5.67 1.37
CA GLU A 10 -8.20 4.45 1.87
C GLU A 10 -9.55 4.21 1.16
N GLY A 11 -9.95 2.95 1.02
CA GLY A 11 -11.21 2.57 0.38
C GLY A 11 -11.15 2.45 -1.16
N VAL A 12 -9.99 2.13 -1.73
CA VAL A 12 -9.87 1.86 -3.18
C VAL A 12 -10.41 0.48 -3.51
N GLU A 13 -11.53 0.41 -4.21
CA GLU A 13 -12.25 -0.83 -4.53
C GLU A 13 -12.29 -1.14 -6.03
N THR A 14 -12.11 -0.12 -6.89
CA THR A 14 -12.24 -0.23 -8.35
C THR A 14 -11.05 0.38 -9.07
N GLU A 15 -10.86 0.00 -10.35
CA GLU A 15 -9.86 0.61 -11.23
C GLU A 15 -10.09 2.12 -11.38
N ASP A 16 -11.35 2.56 -11.45
CA ASP A 16 -11.69 3.99 -11.59
C ASP A 16 -11.22 4.81 -10.38
N HIS A 17 -11.33 4.28 -9.16
CA HIS A 17 -10.76 4.92 -7.97
C HIS A 17 -9.24 5.05 -8.10
N LEU A 18 -8.56 3.98 -8.55
CA LEU A 18 -7.10 4.01 -8.74
C LEU A 18 -6.69 5.03 -9.80
N GLN A 19 -7.41 5.13 -10.92
CA GLN A 19 -7.13 6.09 -11.99
C GLN A 19 -7.37 7.54 -11.54
N PHE A 20 -8.41 7.78 -10.74
CA PHE A 20 -8.64 9.08 -10.11
C PHE A 20 -7.46 9.49 -9.20
N LEU A 21 -6.95 8.57 -8.38
CA LEU A 21 -5.82 8.86 -7.49
C LEU A 21 -4.53 9.15 -8.26
N LYS A 22 -4.25 8.39 -9.32
CA LYS A 22 -3.10 8.61 -10.21
C LYS A 22 -3.15 9.99 -10.85
N SER A 23 -4.31 10.44 -11.31
CA SER A 23 -4.45 11.77 -11.94
C SER A 23 -4.28 12.95 -10.98
N HIS A 24 -4.35 12.69 -9.66
CA HIS A 24 -4.13 13.68 -8.60
C HIS A 24 -2.78 13.52 -7.89
N ASP A 25 -1.83 12.80 -8.49
CA ASP A 25 -0.51 12.51 -7.94
C ASP A 25 -0.53 11.84 -6.56
N CYS A 26 -1.59 11.07 -6.27
CA CYS A 26 -1.70 10.24 -5.08
C CYS A 26 -1.16 8.83 -5.39
N GLY A 27 0.08 8.57 -4.95
CA GLY A 27 0.81 7.34 -5.27
C GLY A 27 0.66 6.21 -4.23
N GLN A 28 -0.04 6.44 -3.12
CA GLN A 28 -0.22 5.45 -2.06
C GLN A 28 -1.71 5.23 -1.81
N TYR A 29 -2.11 3.97 -1.75
CA TYR A 29 -3.50 3.61 -1.54
C TYR A 29 -3.66 2.30 -0.76
N GLN A 30 -4.81 2.16 -0.13
CA GLN A 30 -5.28 0.96 0.53
C GLN A 30 -6.73 0.69 0.14
N GLY A 31 -7.06 -0.56 -0.12
CA GLY A 31 -8.44 -0.98 -0.30
C GLY A 31 -8.54 -2.35 -0.97
N TYR A 32 -9.78 -2.84 -1.08
CA TYR A 32 -10.09 -4.17 -1.59
C TYR A 32 -9.64 -4.40 -3.03
N TYR A 33 -9.41 -3.33 -3.80
CA TYR A 33 -8.83 -3.42 -5.15
C TYR A 33 -7.42 -4.04 -5.12
N LEU A 34 -6.61 -3.70 -4.11
CA LEU A 34 -5.29 -4.31 -3.91
C LEU A 34 -5.42 -5.67 -3.22
N SER A 35 -6.10 -5.68 -2.07
CA SER A 35 -6.31 -6.87 -1.25
C SER A 35 -7.37 -6.57 -0.18
N PRO A 36 -8.23 -7.52 0.19
CA PRO A 36 -8.94 -7.42 1.46
C PRO A 36 -7.95 -7.40 2.64
N PRO A 37 -8.39 -7.06 3.86
CA PRO A 37 -7.62 -7.36 5.07
C PRO A 37 -7.31 -8.86 5.13
N ILE A 38 -6.04 -9.19 5.35
CA ILE A 38 -5.54 -10.56 5.44
C ILE A 38 -5.04 -10.86 6.85
N SER A 39 -5.00 -12.14 7.22
CA SER A 39 -4.47 -12.59 8.50
C SER A 39 -2.94 -12.39 8.60
N PRO A 40 -2.38 -12.30 9.82
CA PRO A 40 -0.92 -12.22 10.01
C PRO A 40 -0.16 -13.37 9.32
N GLU A 41 -0.75 -14.56 9.26
CA GLU A 41 -0.16 -15.75 8.62
C GLU A 41 -0.05 -15.57 7.10
N GLU A 42 -1.05 -14.95 6.47
CA GLU A 42 -1.12 -14.70 5.03
C GLU A 42 -0.21 -13.56 4.57
N VAL A 43 0.16 -12.63 5.47
CA VAL A 43 1.06 -11.51 5.15
C VAL A 43 2.35 -11.98 4.49
N ARG A 44 2.94 -13.09 4.94
CA ARG A 44 4.20 -13.63 4.37
C ARG A 44 4.05 -14.09 2.92
N GLN A 45 2.86 -14.56 2.53
CA GLN A 45 2.57 -14.99 1.17
C GLN A 45 2.30 -13.78 0.27
N PHE A 46 1.63 -12.76 0.81
CA PHE A 46 1.31 -11.53 0.10
C PHE A 46 2.53 -10.61 -0.09
N PHE A 47 3.41 -10.55 0.90
CA PHE A 47 4.68 -9.82 0.88
C PHE A 47 5.86 -10.79 1.03
N PRO A 48 6.22 -11.56 -0.03
CA PRO A 48 7.35 -12.45 0.05
C PRO A 48 8.63 -11.67 0.36
N ALA A 49 9.46 -12.20 1.26
CA ALA A 49 10.63 -11.55 1.87
C ALA A 49 11.78 -11.16 0.92
N ALA A 50 11.53 -11.06 -0.40
CA ALA A 50 12.47 -10.57 -1.39
C ALA A 50 12.58 -9.03 -1.32
N CYS A 51 12.91 -8.49 -0.14
CA CYS A 51 13.43 -7.15 0.01
C CYS A 51 14.80 -7.25 0.70
N PRO A 52 15.92 -7.13 -0.03
CA PRO A 52 17.27 -7.35 0.51
C PRO A 52 17.78 -6.25 1.47
N GLN A 53 16.90 -5.40 2.02
CA GLN A 53 17.31 -4.18 2.73
C GLN A 53 16.83 -4.03 4.17
N PHE A 54 16.17 -5.04 4.74
CA PHE A 54 16.00 -5.10 6.20
C PHE A 54 17.13 -5.96 6.79
N SER A 55 18.30 -5.36 6.98
CA SER A 55 19.28 -5.88 7.91
C SER A 55 18.64 -5.88 9.30
N THR A 56 18.35 -7.07 9.82
CA THR A 56 18.23 -7.40 11.25
C THR A 56 18.12 -6.21 12.20
N ILE A 57 16.90 -5.90 12.64
CA ILE A 57 16.74 -5.24 13.94
C ILE A 57 17.24 -6.27 14.96
N SER A 58 18.43 -6.06 15.50
CA SER A 58 18.90 -6.81 16.67
C SER A 58 17.94 -6.54 17.82
N ALA A 59 17.67 -7.61 18.57
CA ALA A 59 16.73 -7.73 19.66
C ALA A 59 16.64 -6.52 20.61
#